data_AF-A0A7K3IZX3-F1
#
_entry.id   AF-A0A7K3IZX3-F1
#
_cell.length_a   1.000
_cell.length_b   1.000
_cell.length_c   1.000
_cell.angle_alpha   90.00
_cell.angle_beta   90.00
_cell.angle_gamma   90.00
#
_symmetry.space_group_name_H-M   'P 1'
#
loop_
_entity.id
_entity.type
_entity.pdbx_description
1 polymer ?
#
loop_
_entity_poly.entity_id
_entity_poly.type
_entity_poly.pdbx_seq_one_letter_code
_entity_poly.pdbx_strand_id
1 'polypeptide(L)'
;MEGILAGSYGGFVITGLYENEHWTGQYPGLNWFWGAGGHVGFWDAGRNPNIDDTYTGSVIGLDGILGLEYTFEEIPLNLSLDLLPSVNLIGFTGWGGINGALSIRYVF
;
A
#
# COMPACT_ATOMS: atom_id res chain seq x y z
N MET A 1 0.55 9.03 -10.35
CA MET A 1 1.01 7.63 -10.44
C MET A 1 1.99 7.41 -9.32
N GLU A 2 1.66 6.51 -8.41
CA GLU A 2 2.47 6.20 -7.23
C GLU A 2 2.98 4.76 -7.34
N GLY A 3 4.24 4.54 -6.96
CA GLY A 3 4.86 3.22 -6.98
C GLY A 3 5.37 2.89 -5.59
N ILE A 4 4.86 1.80 -5.00
CA ILE A 4 5.26 1.37 -3.66
C ILE A 4 6.09 0.10 -3.80
N LEU A 5 7.31 0.15 -3.26
CA LEU A 5 8.19 -1.01 -3.14
C LEU A 5 8.28 -1.40 -1.67
N ALA A 6 7.82 -2.62 -1.34
CA ALA A 6 7.84 -3.13 0.03
C ALA A 6 8.64 -4.45 0.08
N GLY A 7 9.70 -4.49 0.88
CA GLY A 7 10.50 -5.69 1.13
C GLY A 7 10.29 -6.21 2.55
N SER A 8 10.24 -7.53 2.72
CA SER A 8 10.21 -8.19 4.05
C SER A 8 11.23 -9.33 4.11
N TYR A 9 11.58 -9.77 5.32
CA TYR A 9 12.54 -10.87 5.51
C TYR A 9 11.98 -12.17 4.89
N GLY A 10 12.53 -12.57 3.73
CA GLY A 10 12.13 -13.78 3.00
C GLY A 10 11.30 -13.55 1.73
N GLY A 11 11.04 -12.31 1.32
CA GLY A 11 10.33 -12.01 0.08
C GLY A 11 10.25 -10.52 -0.24
N PHE A 12 9.88 -10.19 -1.48
CA PHE A 12 9.65 -8.80 -1.90
C PHE A 12 8.29 -8.69 -2.59
N VAL A 13 7.62 -7.55 -2.37
CA VAL A 13 6.34 -7.23 -2.98
C VAL A 13 6.48 -5.92 -3.72
N ILE A 14 6.13 -5.96 -5.00
CA ILE A 14 6.08 -4.78 -5.86
C ILE A 14 4.61 -4.42 -6.04
N THR A 15 4.23 -3.21 -5.67
CA THR A 15 2.86 -2.70 -5.78
C THR A 15 2.85 -1.47 -6.69
N GLY A 16 2.02 -1.51 -7.73
CA GLY A 16 1.77 -0.36 -8.59
C GLY A 16 0.36 0.16 -8.35
N LEU A 17 0.22 1.46 -8.06
CA LEU A 17 -1.07 2.10 -7.80
C LEU A 17 -1.28 3.30 -8.75
N TYR A 18 -2.48 3.36 -9.31
CA TYR A 18 -2.95 4.55 -10.01
C TYR A 18 -3.89 5.33 -9.09
N GLU A 19 -3.45 6.51 -8.69
CA GLU A 19 -4.13 7.35 -7.71
C GLU A 19 -4.64 8.65 -8.34
N ASN A 20 -5.85 9.05 -7.93
CA ASN A 20 -6.48 10.30 -8.32
C ASN A 20 -6.73 11.13 -7.08
N GLU A 21 -6.12 12.31 -7.05
CA GLU A 21 -6.31 13.30 -6.00
C GLU A 21 -7.53 14.16 -6.31
N HIS A 22 -8.31 14.43 -5.27
CA HIS A 22 -9.49 15.26 -5.34
C HIS A 22 -9.49 16.26 -4.19
N TRP A 23 -9.75 17.52 -4.54
CA TRP A 23 -9.95 18.56 -3.54
C TRP A 23 -11.33 18.38 -2.89
N THR A 24 -11.37 18.39 -1.55
CA THR A 24 -12.63 18.32 -0.80
C THR A 24 -13.51 19.56 -0.94
N GLY A 25 -12.94 20.72 -1.30
CA GLY A 25 -13.64 22.00 -1.54
C GLY A 25 -14.23 22.66 -0.29
N GLN A 26 -14.59 21.89 0.75
CA GLN A 26 -15.19 22.40 2.00
C GLN A 26 -14.15 22.77 3.08
N TYR A 27 -12.96 22.17 3.03
CA TYR A 27 -11.90 22.42 4.01
C TYR A 27 -10.60 22.76 3.27
N PRO A 28 -10.13 24.03 3.32
CA PRO A 28 -8.81 24.41 2.83
C PRO A 28 -7.73 23.53 3.45
N GLY A 29 -6.82 23.01 2.63
CA GLY A 29 -5.75 22.11 3.07
C GLY A 29 -6.12 20.63 3.18
N LEU A 30 -7.41 20.26 3.20
CA LEU A 30 -7.84 18.86 3.21
C LEU A 30 -8.11 18.36 1.79
N ASN A 31 -7.34 17.37 1.37
CA ASN A 31 -7.52 16.63 0.13
C ASN A 31 -7.83 15.17 0.44
N TRP A 32 -8.46 14.50 -0.51
CA TRP A 32 -8.64 13.06 -0.46
C TRP A 32 -8.18 12.48 -1.77
N PHE A 33 -7.70 11.25 -1.73
CA PHE A 33 -7.26 10.56 -2.92
C PHE A 33 -7.73 9.12 -2.85
N TRP A 34 -7.95 8.56 -4.03
CA TRP A 34 -8.31 7.16 -4.15
C TRP A 34 -7.63 6.60 -5.38
N GLY A 35 -7.32 5.32 -5.30
CA GLY A 35 -6.63 4.62 -6.35
C GLY A 35 -6.89 3.14 -6.33
N ALA A 36 -6.48 2.52 -7.41
CA ALA A 36 -6.50 1.07 -7.55
C ALA A 36 -5.28 0.64 -8.35
N GLY A 37 -4.88 -0.59 -8.11
CA GLY A 37 -3.76 -1.19 -8.78
C GLY A 37 -3.61 -2.63 -8.36
N GLY A 38 -2.37 -3.10 -8.33
CA GLY A 38 -2.10 -4.46 -7.93
C GLY A 38 -0.67 -4.68 -7.55
N HIS A 39 -0.45 -5.83 -6.94
CA HIS A 39 0.85 -6.24 -6.49
C HIS A 39 1.26 -7.58 -7.07
N VAL A 40 2.58 -7.74 -7.15
CA VAL A 40 3.23 -9.01 -7.40
C VAL A 40 4.26 -9.22 -6.29
N GLY A 41 4.04 -10.25 -5.48
CA GLY A 41 4.92 -10.69 -4.43
C GLY A 41 5.67 -11.95 -4.81
N PHE A 42 6.94 -12.03 -4.44
CA PHE A 42 7.78 -13.22 -4.57
C PHE A 42 8.33 -13.58 -3.20
N TRP A 43 8.06 -14.80 -2.74
CA TRP A 43 8.65 -15.34 -1.51
C TRP A 43 9.64 -16.44 -1.86
N ASP A 44 10.83 -16.36 -1.27
CA ASP A 44 11.86 -17.37 -1.45
C ASP A 44 11.77 -18.37 -0.29
N ALA A 45 11.64 -19.66 -0.62
CA ALA A 45 11.59 -20.73 0.36
C ALA A 45 13.00 -20.99 0.86
N GLY A 46 13.42 -20.23 1.87
CA GLY A 46 14.77 -20.30 2.40
C GLY A 46 14.80 -20.25 3.91
N ARG A 47 14.75 -21.44 4.53
CA ARG A 47 15.23 -21.76 5.90
C ARG A 47 14.17 -21.88 7.00
N ASN A 48 13.27 -22.87 6.88
CA ASN A 48 12.66 -23.50 8.05
C ASN A 48 13.01 -25.01 8.06
N PRO A 49 13.88 -25.50 8.96
CA PRO A 49 14.25 -26.91 9.03
C PRO A 49 13.15 -27.84 9.58
N ASN A 50 11.93 -27.34 9.86
CA ASN A 50 10.86 -28.11 10.50
C ASN A 50 9.53 -28.16 9.72
N ILE A 51 9.47 -27.67 8.48
CA ILE A 51 8.24 -27.72 7.67
C ILE A 51 8.58 -28.18 6.25
N ASP A 52 8.14 -29.38 5.89
CA ASP A 52 8.37 -30.05 4.59
C ASP A 52 7.56 -29.44 3.41
N ASP A 53 6.70 -28.44 3.65
CA ASP A 53 5.99 -27.76 2.57
C ASP A 53 6.83 -26.59 2.01
N THR A 54 7.62 -26.92 1.00
CA THR A 54 8.41 -25.99 0.19
C THR A 54 7.47 -25.16 -0.69
N TYR A 55 6.84 -24.11 -0.13
CA TYR A 55 6.07 -23.17 -0.94
C TYR A 55 6.95 -22.01 -1.39
N THR A 56 7.66 -22.20 -2.50
CA THR A 56 8.16 -21.09 -3.32
C THR A 56 7.02 -20.64 -4.22
N GLY A 57 6.51 -19.43 -4.01
CA GLY A 57 5.32 -18.97 -4.73
C GLY A 57 5.36 -17.49 -5.02
N SER A 58 4.83 -17.13 -6.18
CA SER A 58 4.46 -15.75 -6.50
C SER A 58 2.99 -15.52 -6.14
N VAL A 59 2.68 -14.44 -5.43
CA VAL A 59 1.30 -13.98 -5.22
C VAL A 59 1.06 -12.80 -6.13
N ILE A 60 -0.08 -12.84 -6.82
CA ILE A 60 -0.55 -11.71 -7.62
C ILE A 60 -1.91 -11.31 -7.06
N GLY A 61 -2.07 -10.02 -6.79
CA GLY A 61 -3.27 -9.47 -6.20
C GLY A 61 -3.62 -8.09 -6.72
N LEU A 62 -4.79 -7.63 -6.30
CA LEU A 62 -5.26 -6.27 -6.52
C LEU A 62 -5.21 -5.51 -5.21
N ASP A 63 -4.84 -4.25 -5.29
CA ASP A 63 -4.79 -3.33 -4.16
C ASP A 63 -5.64 -2.11 -4.48
N GLY A 64 -6.40 -1.68 -3.48
CA GLY A 64 -6.99 -0.36 -3.45
C GLY A 64 -6.17 0.55 -2.56
N ILE A 65 -6.30 1.85 -2.78
CA ILE A 65 -5.85 2.87 -1.83
C ILE A 65 -6.92 3.93 -1.69
N LEU A 66 -7.16 4.34 -0.46
CA LEU A 66 -8.02 5.47 -0.11
C LEU A 66 -7.29 6.24 0.98
N GLY A 67 -7.00 7.51 0.73
CA GLY A 67 -6.31 8.34 1.70
C GLY A 67 -6.92 9.72 1.87
N LEU A 68 -6.61 10.29 3.02
CA LEU A 68 -6.93 11.66 3.39
C LEU A 68 -5.63 12.38 3.70
N GLU A 69 -5.42 13.50 3.03
CA GLU A 69 -4.24 14.33 3.21
C GLU A 69 -4.64 15.70 3.75
N TYR A 70 -3.96 16.17 4.78
CA TYR A 70 -4.15 17.47 5.37
C TYR A 70 -2.84 18.25 5.42
N THR A 71 -2.78 19.33 4.64
CA THR A 71 -1.67 20.29 4.67
C THR A 71 -2.02 21.44 5.61
N PHE A 72 -1.17 21.71 6.59
CA PHE A 72 -1.33 22.87 7.46
C PHE A 72 -0.88 24.14 6.73
N GLU A 73 -1.67 25.21 6.82
CA GLU A 73 -1.30 26.51 6.24
C GLU A 73 -0.29 27.28 7.10
N GLU A 74 -0.37 27.13 8.42
CA GLU A 74 0.43 27.90 9.39
C GLU A 74 1.79 27.26 9.70
N ILE A 75 1.92 25.94 9.47
CA ILE A 75 3.15 25.19 9.70
C ILE A 75 3.48 24.37 8.45
N PRO A 76 4.77 24.23 8.08
CA PRO A 76 5.22 23.48 6.90
C PRO A 76 5.10 21.95 7.07
N LEU A 77 3.94 21.47 7.50
CA LEU A 77 3.64 20.07 7.76
C LEU A 77 2.42 19.62 6.97
N ASN A 78 2.47 18.37 6.56
CA ASN A 78 1.43 17.65 5.87
C ASN A 78 1.26 16.27 6.53
N LEU A 79 0.02 15.89 6.80
CA LEU A 79 -0.34 14.61 7.38
C LEU A 79 -1.17 13.82 6.38
N SER A 80 -0.86 12.55 6.18
CA SER A 80 -1.67 11.64 5.38
C SER A 80 -2.09 10.44 6.21
N LEU A 81 -3.33 10.02 6.01
CA LEU A 81 -3.86 8.77 6.52
C LEU A 81 -4.30 7.93 5.32
N ASP A 82 -3.69 6.76 5.17
CA ASP A 82 -3.85 5.93 3.98
C ASP A 82 -4.42 4.57 4.38
N LEU A 83 -5.41 4.10 3.64
CA LEU A 83 -6.02 2.78 3.79
C LEU A 83 -5.79 1.98 2.52
N LEU A 84 -5.13 0.84 2.66
CA LEU A 84 -4.71 -0.04 1.58
C LEU A 84 -5.39 -1.42 1.72
N PRO A 85 -6.64 -1.59 1.27
CA PRO A 85 -7.25 -2.90 1.12
C PRO A 85 -6.55 -3.72 0.03
N SER A 86 -6.27 -5.00 0.29
CA SER A 86 -5.67 -5.91 -0.68
C SER A 86 -6.44 -7.21 -0.82
N VAL A 87 -6.40 -7.79 -2.02
CA VAL A 87 -7.01 -9.08 -2.34
C VAL A 87 -6.06 -9.88 -3.21
N ASN A 88 -5.75 -11.10 -2.79
CA ASN A 88 -4.85 -12.00 -3.51
C ASN A 88 -5.65 -12.90 -4.45
N LEU A 89 -5.27 -12.93 -5.73
CA LEU A 89 -5.99 -13.64 -6.79
C LEU A 89 -5.27 -14.89 -7.29
N ILE A 90 -3.94 -14.93 -7.25
CA ILE A 90 -3.12 -16.05 -7.73
C ILE A 90 -2.11 -16.45 -6.65
N GLY A 91 -1.85 -17.76 -6.50
CA GLY A 91 -0.97 -18.32 -5.48
C GLY A 91 -1.76 -18.62 -4.20
N PHE A 92 -1.72 -17.71 -3.23
CA PHE A 92 -2.52 -17.77 -2.01
C PHE A 92 -3.78 -16.91 -2.18
N THR A 93 -4.87 -17.50 -2.68
CA THR A 93 -6.10 -16.75 -3.01
C THR A 93 -6.91 -16.41 -1.77
N GLY A 94 -7.32 -15.16 -1.62
CA GLY A 94 -8.15 -14.74 -0.48
C GLY A 94 -8.07 -13.25 -0.16
N TRP A 95 -8.72 -12.86 0.93
CA TRP A 95 -8.65 -11.49 1.45
C TRP A 95 -7.25 -11.22 2.00
N GLY A 96 -6.58 -10.21 1.45
CA GLY A 96 -5.23 -9.79 1.87
C GLY A 96 -5.24 -8.86 3.10
N GLY A 97 -6.42 -8.43 3.53
CA GLY A 97 -6.60 -7.54 4.68
C GLY A 97 -6.76 -6.08 4.27
N ILE A 98 -6.78 -5.20 5.27
CA ILE A 98 -6.69 -3.75 5.10
C ILE A 98 -5.47 -3.30 5.88
N ASN A 99 -4.48 -2.76 5.17
CA ASN A 99 -3.34 -2.10 5.79
C ASN A 99 -3.65 -0.62 5.98
N GLY A 100 -3.16 -0.04 7.06
CA GLY A 100 -3.23 1.40 7.31
C GLY A 100 -1.84 1.98 7.35
N ALA A 101 -1.65 3.16 6.77
CA ALA A 101 -0.42 3.93 6.91
C ALA A 101 -0.73 5.33 7.42
N LEU A 102 0.20 5.87 8.20
CA LEU A 102 0.18 7.27 8.61
C LEU A 102 1.50 7.90 8.17
N SER A 103 1.39 8.96 7.40
CA SER A 103 2.53 9.65 6.82
C SER A 103 2.60 11.08 7.34
N ILE A 104 3.81 11.52 7.67
CA ILE A 104 4.10 12.90 8.04
C ILE A 104 5.12 13.43 7.03
N ARG A 105 4.76 14.48 6.31
CA ARG A 105 5.59 15.13 5.30
C ARG A 105 5.88 16.56 5.71
N TYR A 106 7.11 16.98 5.44
CA TYR A 106 7.57 18.34 5.66
C TYR A 106 7.59 19.07 4.32
N VAL A 107 6.86 20.18 4.21
CA VAL A 107 6.57 20.86 2.93
C VAL A 107 6.97 22.33 3.03
N PHE A 108 7.89 22.79 2.19
CA PHE A 108 8.37 24.18 2.11
C PHE A 108 7.99 24.86 0.80
#